data_AF-A0A917IVD1-F1
#
_entry.id   AF-A0A917IVD1-F1
#
_cell.length_a   1.000
_cell.length_b   1.000
_cell.length_c   1.000
_cell.angle_alpha   90.00
_cell.angle_beta   90.00
_cell.angle_gamma   90.00
#
_symmetry.space_group_name_H-M   'P 1'
#
loop_
_entity.id
_entity.type
_entity.pdbx_description
1 polymer ?
#
loop_
_entity_poly.entity_id
_entity_poly.type
_entity_poly.pdbx_seq_one_letter_code
_entity_poly.pdbx_strand_id
1 'polypeptide(L)' 'MTPTVSGLLLMVFGAFFVGGAWSFRQQKLPLAVQIIMALVGLAIFGYGAYVMFAYN' A
#
# COMPACT_ATOMS: atom_id res chain seq x y z
N MET A 1 -1.51 10.92 16.90
CA MET A 1 -0.30 10.43 16.21
C MET A 1 0.28 11.57 15.38
N THR A 2 1.60 11.66 15.23
CA THR A 2 2.22 12.69 14.38
C THR A 2 2.03 12.35 12.88
N PRO A 3 2.10 13.35 11.98
CA PRO A 3 2.09 13.14 10.54
C PRO A 3 3.19 12.15 10.09
N THR A 4 4.38 12.25 10.66
CA THR A 4 5.49 11.32 10.40
C THR A 4 5.12 9.87 10.68
N VAL A 5 4.57 9.58 11.87
CA VAL A 5 4.26 8.21 12.30
C VAL A 5 3.08 7.65 11.49
N SER A 6 2.04 8.44 11.28
CA SER A 6 0.87 8.01 10.50
C SER A 6 1.21 7.81 9.02
N GLY A 7 1.99 8.70 8.42
CA GLY A 7 2.46 8.58 7.03
C GLY A 7 3.33 7.34 6.82
N LEU A 8 4.31 7.11 7.71
CA LEU A 8 5.16 5.91 7.64
C LEU A 8 4.35 4.62 7.76
N LEU A 9 3.37 4.56 8.67
CA LEU A 9 2.51 3.38 8.79
C LEU A 9 1.70 3.14 7.51
N LEU A 10 1.08 4.17 6.95
CA LEU A 10 0.34 4.07 5.70
C LEU A 10 1.24 3.59 4.56
N MET A 11 2.47 4.12 4.45
CA MET A 11 3.45 3.66 3.46
C MET A 11 3.82 2.19 3.67
N VAL A 12 4.07 1.75 4.90
CA VAL A 12 4.41 0.35 5.18
C VAL A 12 3.24 -0.60 4.84
N PHE A 13 2.02 -0.27 5.26
CA PHE A 13 0.84 -1.08 4.94
C PHE A 13 0.53 -1.09 3.45
N GLY A 14 0.64 0.06 2.78
CA GLY A 14 0.47 0.14 1.32
C GLY A 14 1.47 -0.74 0.58
N ALA A 15 2.76 -0.67 0.94
CA ALA A 15 3.80 -1.51 0.37
C ALA A 15 3.57 -3.00 0.64
N PHE A 16 3.08 -3.36 1.84
CA PHE A 16 2.70 -4.72 2.19
C PHE A 16 1.58 -5.24 1.27
N PHE A 17 0.53 -4.48 1.02
CA PHE A 17 -0.55 -4.89 0.12
C PHE A 17 -0.06 -5.06 -1.34
N VAL A 18 0.79 -4.17 -1.82
CA VAL A 18 1.41 -4.29 -3.16
C VAL A 18 2.28 -5.54 -3.25
N GLY A 19 3.12 -5.80 -2.25
CA GLY A 19 3.93 -7.02 -2.18
C GLY A 19 3.09 -8.29 -2.04
N GLY A 20 1.99 -8.23 -1.28
CA GLY A 20 1.02 -9.32 -1.13
C GLY A 20 0.32 -9.66 -2.45
N ALA A 21 -0.04 -8.65 -3.26
CA ALA A 21 -0.59 -8.86 -4.59
C ALA A 21 0.35 -9.65 -5.50
N TRP A 22 1.68 -9.50 -5.35
CA TRP A 22 2.65 -10.32 -6.06
C TRP A 22 2.68 -11.77 -5.56
N SER A 23 2.59 -11.98 -4.24
CA SER A 23 2.49 -13.32 -3.65
C SER A 23 1.25 -14.08 -4.17
N PHE A 24 0.14 -13.39 -4.38
CA PHE A 24 -1.10 -13.96 -4.92
C PHE A 24 -0.95 -14.56 -6.33
N ARG A 25 0.03 -14.08 -7.12
CA ARG A 25 0.39 -14.68 -8.40
C ARG A 25 0.90 -16.11 -8.24
N GLN A 26 1.65 -16.38 -7.17
CA GLN A 26 2.14 -17.73 -6.87
C GLN A 26 1.03 -18.65 -6.34
N GLN A 27 0.03 -18.07 -5.68
CA GLN A 27 -1.13 -18.77 -5.15
C GLN A 27 -2.24 -19.02 -6.19
N LYS A 28 -2.00 -18.66 -7.47
CA LYS A 28 -2.94 -18.82 -8.59
C LYS A 28 -4.30 -18.13 -8.35
N LEU A 29 -4.32 -17.07 -7.55
CA LEU A 29 -5.53 -16.27 -7.34
C LEU A 29 -5.92 -15.51 -8.62
N PRO A 30 -7.20 -15.16 -8.81
CA PRO A 30 -7.65 -14.44 -9.99
C PRO A 30 -6.87 -13.14 -10.21
N LEU A 31 -6.47 -12.85 -11.44
CA LEU A 31 -5.70 -11.65 -11.78
C LEU A 31 -6.41 -10.37 -11.34
N ALA A 32 -7.74 -10.33 -11.43
CA ALA A 32 -8.54 -9.21 -10.96
C ALA A 32 -8.29 -8.91 -9.47
N VAL A 33 -8.19 -9.94 -8.61
CA VAL A 33 -7.92 -9.77 -7.18
C VAL A 33 -6.52 -9.23 -6.94
N GLN A 34 -5.54 -9.70 -7.71
CA GLN A 34 -4.17 -9.19 -7.65
C GLN A 34 -4.11 -7.71 -8.02
N ILE A 35 -4.78 -7.32 -9.11
CA ILE A 35 -4.83 -5.92 -9.58
C ILE A 35 -5.54 -5.03 -8.55
N ILE A 36 -6.69 -5.45 -8.03
CA ILE A 36 -7.44 -4.68 -7.03
C ILE A 36 -6.57 -4.47 -5.78
N MET A 37 -5.91 -5.52 -5.27
CA MET A 37 -5.05 -5.40 -4.10
C MET A 37 -3.82 -4.52 -4.36
N ALA A 38 -3.22 -4.61 -5.55
CA ALA A 38 -2.11 -3.74 -5.93
C ALA A 38 -2.55 -2.27 -6.00
N LEU A 39 -3.71 -1.98 -6.59
CA LEU A 39 -4.25 -0.62 -6.69
C LEU A 39 -4.58 -0.04 -5.31
N VAL A 40 -5.23 -0.83 -4.45
CA VAL A 40 -5.53 -0.41 -3.08
C VAL A 40 -4.24 -0.15 -2.30
N GLY A 41 -3.24 -1.04 -2.41
CA GLY A 41 -1.94 -0.86 -1.78
C GLY A 41 -1.22 0.40 -2.27
N LEU A 42 -1.20 0.66 -3.58
CA LEU A 42 -0.62 1.87 -4.17
C LEU A 42 -1.33 3.14 -3.71
N ALA A 43 -2.67 3.13 -3.60
CA ALA A 43 -3.43 4.27 -3.12
C ALA A 43 -3.11 4.59 -1.65
N ILE A 44 -3.05 3.57 -0.80
CA ILE A 44 -2.69 3.71 0.62
C ILE A 44 -1.24 4.20 0.75
N PHE A 45 -0.32 3.63 -0.03
CA PHE A 45 1.09 4.04 -0.04
C PHE A 45 1.23 5.50 -0.46
N GLY A 46 0.58 5.88 -1.57
CA GLY A 46 0.61 7.24 -2.10
C GLY A 46 0.02 8.25 -1.12
N TYR A 47 -1.07 7.90 -0.44
CA TYR A 47 -1.62 8.73 0.62
C TYR A 47 -0.67 8.84 1.83
N GLY A 48 -0.03 7.75 2.23
CA GLY A 48 1.00 7.78 3.28
C GLY A 48 2.18 8.69 2.93
N ALA A 49 2.65 8.62 1.69
CA ALA A 49 3.71 9.49 1.18
C ALA A 49 3.25 10.97 1.18
N TYR A 50 2.03 11.24 0.73
CA TYR A 50 1.45 12.59 0.81
C TYR A 50 1.41 13.10 2.25
N VAL A 51 0.94 12.29 3.20
CA VAL A 51 0.93 12.64 4.63
C VAL A 51 2.34 12.94 5.15
N MET A 52 3.32 12.12 4.77
CA MET A 52 4.70 12.23 5.24
C MET A 52 5.48 13.39 4.63
N PHE A 53 5.19 13.79 3.39
CA PHE A 53 5.95 14.85 2.69
C PHE A 53 5.23 16.20 2.60
N ALA A 54 3.89 16.23 2.71
CA ALA A 54 3.13 17.48 2.61
C ALA A 54 2.74 18.07 3.98
N TYR A 55 2.75 17.28 5.06
CA TYR A 55 2.30 17.71 6.39
C TYR A 55 3.32 17.46 7.51
N ASN A 56 4.55 17.11 7.15
CA ASN A 56 5.68 16.96 8.06
C ASN A 56 6.71 18.05 7.77
#